data_AF-A0AA96JDP7-F1
#
_entry.id   AF-A0AA96JDP7-F1
#
_cell.length_a   1.000
_cell.length_b   1.000
_cell.length_c   1.000
_cell.angle_alpha   90.00
_cell.angle_beta   90.00
_cell.angle_gamma   90.00
#
_symmetry.space_group_name_H-M   'P 1'
#
loop_
_entity.id
_entity.type
_entity.pdbx_description
1 polymer ?
#
loop_
_entity_poly.entity_id
_entity_poly.type
_entity_poly.pdbx_seq_one_letter_code
_entity_poly.pdbx_strand_id
1 'polypeptide(L)'
;MLIRNVEVEGRAATDVRIGADGRITGIGHRLAGTADVDGRGGALLPGLHDHHVHLTALAAQAASVRVGPADVRGRDGFVAALRHGAPGEWVRAVGYHESVAGKLDRWSLDAVVPDRPVRVQHRTGAMWFLNSAALRAVGLDGDGRLWREDGRLRHAVPPVRLDLEGLGRRTALLGLTGFTNADPYPAPGLGRTLSVLPQRLVVMGVDSPVKMVLDDPTLPAPADLAATVAMVRPQPVAVHCVTRVQLLVTLLALEEAGPVAGDRIEHGSVIPAETLPWIRRLGLTVVTQPHFPAERGRQYAAEVHADDRDHLYRCRSLAEAGIGLAAGTDAPYGTHDPWAVMRAAVDRGDGEDLSPRAALRLFLGTPERPARARRLTVGSPADLCLLHVPLREALDVLSAEVVRAAYVGGRRITP
;
A
#
# COMPACT_ATOMS: atom_id res chain seq x y z
N MET A 1 -19.89 22.90 -9.25
CA MET A 1 -19.92 21.76 -10.19
C MET A 1 -21.18 20.93 -9.93
N LEU A 2 -21.85 20.45 -10.96
CA LEU A 2 -23.01 19.57 -10.92
C LEU A 2 -22.72 18.29 -11.73
N ILE A 3 -22.70 17.15 -11.04
CA ILE A 3 -22.63 15.81 -11.65
C ILE A 3 -24.07 15.28 -11.69
N ARG A 4 -24.60 15.02 -12.88
CA ARG A 4 -25.97 14.52 -13.06
C ARG A 4 -26.02 13.03 -13.37
N ASN A 5 -27.20 12.44 -13.16
CA ASN A 5 -27.51 11.10 -13.65
C ASN A 5 -26.46 10.06 -13.24
N VAL A 6 -26.17 9.99 -11.93
CA VAL A 6 -25.31 8.97 -11.32
C VAL A 6 -26.13 8.03 -10.44
N GLU A 7 -25.56 6.87 -10.14
CA GLU A 7 -26.00 6.04 -9.02
C GLU A 7 -25.25 6.44 -7.75
N VAL A 8 -25.97 6.77 -6.67
CA VAL A 8 -25.38 7.03 -5.35
C VAL A 8 -26.02 6.08 -4.34
N GLU A 9 -25.22 5.23 -3.69
CA GLU A 9 -25.70 4.32 -2.63
C GLU A 9 -26.90 3.46 -3.07
N GLY A 10 -26.88 2.94 -4.31
CA GLY A 10 -27.96 2.15 -4.90
C GLY A 10 -29.13 2.96 -5.48
N ARG A 11 -29.08 4.30 -5.43
CA ARG A 11 -30.13 5.17 -5.98
C ARG A 11 -29.71 5.73 -7.34
N ALA A 12 -30.30 5.20 -8.40
CA ALA A 12 -30.07 5.66 -9.77
C ALA A 12 -30.67 7.05 -10.05
N ALA A 13 -30.26 7.65 -11.17
CA ALA A 13 -30.73 8.96 -11.65
C ALA A 13 -30.61 10.09 -10.61
N THR A 14 -29.57 10.02 -9.78
CA THR A 14 -29.25 11.01 -8.75
C THR A 14 -28.33 12.08 -9.33
N ASP A 15 -28.53 13.32 -8.93
CA ASP A 15 -27.63 14.44 -9.19
C ASP A 15 -26.89 14.82 -7.90
N VAL A 16 -25.62 15.19 -8.03
CA VAL A 16 -24.75 15.63 -6.93
C VAL A 16 -24.17 17.00 -7.25
N ARG A 17 -24.47 17.98 -6.39
CA ARG A 17 -23.91 19.33 -6.48
C ARG A 17 -22.74 19.48 -5.53
N ILE A 18 -21.68 20.10 -6.04
CA ILE A 18 -20.44 20.41 -5.33
C ILE A 18 -20.26 21.93 -5.31
N GLY A 19 -20.06 22.46 -4.10
CA GLY A 19 -19.80 23.87 -3.83
C GLY A 19 -18.39 24.30 -4.22
N ALA A 20 -18.14 25.61 -4.20
CA ALA A 20 -16.81 26.18 -4.47
C ALA A 20 -15.77 25.81 -3.40
N ASP A 21 -16.22 25.43 -2.21
CA ASP A 21 -15.41 24.92 -1.09
C ASP A 21 -14.99 23.44 -1.26
N GLY A 22 -15.35 22.82 -2.39
CA GLY A 22 -15.04 21.42 -2.69
C GLY A 22 -15.83 20.42 -1.86
N ARG A 23 -16.97 20.83 -1.27
CA ARG A 23 -17.87 19.95 -0.50
C ARG A 23 -19.17 19.69 -1.25
N ILE A 24 -19.80 18.57 -0.95
CA ILE A 24 -21.12 18.24 -1.49
C ILE A 24 -22.16 19.16 -0.86
N THR A 25 -22.89 19.94 -1.66
CA THR A 25 -23.93 20.87 -1.19
C THR A 25 -25.35 20.41 -1.51
N GLY A 26 -25.51 19.39 -2.35
CA GLY A 26 -26.82 18.81 -2.63
C GLY A 26 -26.72 17.43 -3.25
N ILE A 27 -27.63 16.54 -2.86
CA ILE A 27 -27.85 15.22 -3.46
C ILE A 27 -29.35 15.07 -3.66
N GLY A 28 -29.80 14.78 -4.88
CA GLY A 28 -31.21 14.63 -5.17
C GLY A 28 -31.51 14.49 -6.66
N HIS A 29 -32.79 14.48 -7.02
CA HIS A 29 -33.19 14.37 -8.44
C HIS A 29 -33.43 15.76 -9.04
N ARG A 30 -33.02 15.95 -10.30
CA ARG A 30 -33.30 17.17 -11.09
C ARG A 30 -32.84 18.44 -10.37
N LEU A 31 -31.63 18.43 -9.81
CA LEU A 31 -31.05 19.61 -9.17
C LEU A 31 -30.88 20.72 -10.21
N ALA A 32 -31.28 21.96 -9.90
CA ALA A 32 -31.29 23.10 -10.85
C ALA A 32 -29.91 23.46 -11.47
N GLY A 33 -29.90 24.14 -12.62
CA GLY A 33 -28.66 24.58 -13.29
C GLY A 33 -28.18 23.66 -14.40
N THR A 34 -27.04 23.97 -15.02
CA THR A 34 -26.47 23.19 -16.12
C THR A 34 -25.53 22.11 -15.57
N ALA A 35 -25.57 20.91 -16.15
CA ALA A 35 -24.67 19.83 -15.74
C ALA A 35 -23.26 20.10 -16.27
N ASP A 36 -22.26 20.04 -15.38
CA ASP A 36 -20.85 20.05 -15.77
C ASP A 36 -20.42 18.65 -16.25
N VAL A 37 -20.98 17.60 -15.62
CA VAL A 37 -20.71 16.20 -15.94
C VAL A 37 -22.02 15.42 -15.96
N ASP A 38 -22.26 14.66 -17.02
CA ASP A 38 -23.29 13.60 -17.06
C ASP A 38 -22.64 12.25 -16.70
N GLY A 39 -23.10 11.66 -15.61
CA GLY A 39 -22.67 10.37 -15.07
C GLY A 39 -23.12 9.17 -15.89
N ARG A 40 -24.11 9.33 -16.78
CA ARG A 40 -24.62 8.26 -17.67
C ARG A 40 -25.08 7.01 -16.92
N GLY A 41 -25.64 7.17 -15.73
CA GLY A 41 -26.09 6.09 -14.85
C GLY A 41 -24.97 5.40 -14.07
N GLY A 42 -23.70 5.78 -14.28
CA GLY A 42 -22.56 5.18 -13.57
C GLY A 42 -22.58 5.48 -12.07
N ALA A 43 -22.00 4.57 -11.28
CA ALA A 43 -21.91 4.76 -9.84
C ALA A 43 -20.92 5.87 -9.46
N LEU A 44 -21.34 6.70 -8.52
CA LEU A 44 -20.50 7.71 -7.87
C LEU A 44 -20.20 7.25 -6.44
N LEU A 45 -18.93 6.95 -6.19
CA LEU A 45 -18.42 6.45 -4.92
C LEU A 45 -17.62 7.54 -4.18
N PRO A 46 -17.46 7.42 -2.85
CA PRO A 46 -16.29 8.03 -2.21
C PRO A 46 -15.03 7.58 -2.97
N GLY A 47 -14.12 8.49 -3.25
CA GLY A 47 -12.90 8.15 -3.96
C GLY A 47 -12.06 7.14 -3.18
N LEU A 48 -11.37 6.22 -3.87
CA LEU A 48 -10.61 5.18 -3.19
C LEU A 48 -9.45 5.79 -2.39
N HIS A 49 -9.08 5.14 -1.29
CA HIS A 49 -7.95 5.49 -0.46
C HIS A 49 -7.08 4.25 -0.24
N ASP A 50 -5.81 4.34 -0.63
CA ASP A 50 -4.85 3.27 -0.36
C ASP A 50 -4.26 3.48 1.04
N HIS A 51 -4.61 2.59 1.97
CA HIS A 51 -4.28 2.76 3.39
C HIS A 51 -2.86 2.34 3.76
N HIS A 52 -2.09 1.77 2.83
CA HIS A 52 -0.69 1.41 3.05
C HIS A 52 0.05 1.31 1.71
N VAL A 53 0.86 2.32 1.40
CA VAL A 53 1.68 2.35 0.17
C VAL A 53 3.03 3.02 0.42
N HIS A 54 4.07 2.61 -0.31
CA HIS A 54 5.40 3.22 -0.26
C HIS A 54 5.64 4.11 -1.48
N LEU A 55 5.12 5.35 -1.47
CA LEU A 55 5.09 6.22 -2.64
C LEU A 55 6.48 6.56 -3.17
N THR A 56 7.46 6.78 -2.27
CA THR A 56 8.85 7.05 -2.67
C THR A 56 9.45 5.85 -3.39
N ALA A 57 9.26 4.65 -2.84
CA ALA A 57 9.76 3.42 -3.44
C ALA A 57 9.04 3.12 -4.76
N LEU A 58 7.73 3.34 -4.84
CA LEU A 58 6.92 3.14 -6.04
C LEU A 58 7.35 4.09 -7.17
N ALA A 59 7.58 5.36 -6.86
CA ALA A 59 8.12 6.31 -7.83
C ALA A 59 9.55 5.94 -8.27
N ALA A 60 10.39 5.47 -7.34
CA ALA A 60 11.75 5.05 -7.64
C ALA A 60 11.81 3.75 -8.47
N GLN A 61 10.83 2.85 -8.30
CA GLN A 61 10.72 1.63 -9.09
C GLN A 61 10.51 1.94 -10.57
N ALA A 62 9.70 2.95 -10.90
CA ALA A 62 9.47 3.38 -12.28
C ALA A 62 10.75 3.89 -12.99
N ALA A 63 11.75 4.34 -12.21
CA ALA A 63 13.06 4.75 -12.69
C ALA A 63 14.15 3.67 -12.51
N SER A 64 13.76 2.42 -12.25
CA SER A 64 14.66 1.30 -11.99
C SER A 64 14.39 0.13 -12.93
N VAL A 65 15.41 -0.70 -13.13
CA VAL A 65 15.29 -1.98 -13.84
C VAL A 65 14.52 -2.96 -12.95
N ARG A 66 13.38 -3.44 -13.42
CA ARG A 66 12.60 -4.45 -12.69
C ARG A 66 13.16 -5.84 -12.97
N VAL A 67 13.47 -6.57 -11.90
CA VAL A 67 14.13 -7.88 -11.98
C VAL A 67 13.44 -8.93 -11.12
N GLY A 68 12.15 -8.73 -10.83
CA GLY A 68 11.38 -9.68 -10.05
C GLY A 68 10.92 -10.90 -10.83
N PRO A 69 10.34 -11.91 -10.14
CA PRO A 69 9.86 -13.14 -10.76
C PRO A 69 8.84 -12.93 -11.89
N ALA A 70 8.07 -11.83 -11.84
CA ALA A 70 7.11 -11.45 -12.87
C ALA A 70 7.74 -10.65 -14.03
N ASP A 71 8.94 -10.10 -13.85
CA ASP A 71 9.57 -9.18 -14.80
C ASP A 71 10.61 -9.86 -15.69
N VAL A 72 11.29 -10.90 -15.18
CA VAL A 72 12.37 -11.59 -15.89
C VAL A 72 12.22 -13.11 -15.85
N ARG A 73 12.67 -13.77 -16.91
CA ARG A 73 12.66 -15.23 -17.03
C ARG A 73 13.97 -15.83 -16.54
N GLY A 74 14.03 -16.15 -15.25
CA GLY A 74 15.17 -16.82 -14.62
C GLY A 74 16.47 -16.02 -14.72
N ARG A 75 17.60 -16.73 -14.55
CA ARG A 75 18.94 -16.13 -14.48
C ARG A 75 19.32 -15.39 -15.76
N ASP A 76 19.00 -15.92 -16.93
CA ASP A 76 19.37 -15.29 -18.21
C ASP A 76 18.61 -13.97 -18.42
N GLY A 77 17.32 -13.94 -18.09
CA GLY A 77 16.52 -12.70 -18.11
C GLY A 77 17.07 -11.66 -17.13
N PHE A 78 17.46 -12.09 -15.93
CA PHE A 78 18.10 -11.22 -14.94
C PHE A 78 19.42 -10.62 -15.44
N VAL A 79 20.31 -11.46 -15.98
CA VAL A 79 21.60 -11.03 -16.57
C VAL A 79 21.38 -10.04 -17.70
N ALA A 80 20.44 -10.34 -18.62
CA ALA A 80 20.10 -9.44 -19.71
C ALA A 80 19.57 -8.11 -19.16
N ALA A 81 18.65 -8.12 -18.19
CA ALA A 81 18.09 -6.91 -17.61
C ALA A 81 19.17 -6.02 -16.96
N LEU A 82 20.12 -6.60 -16.22
CA LEU A 82 21.22 -5.83 -15.61
C LEU A 82 22.20 -5.27 -16.65
N ARG A 83 22.50 -6.01 -17.72
CA ARG A 83 23.42 -5.55 -18.77
C ARG A 83 22.82 -4.42 -19.62
N HIS A 84 21.53 -4.53 -19.95
CA HIS A 84 20.81 -3.55 -20.77
C HIS A 84 20.20 -2.40 -19.96
N GLY A 85 20.16 -2.53 -18.63
CA GLY A 85 19.56 -1.57 -17.72
C GLY A 85 20.18 -0.17 -17.83
N ALA A 86 19.39 0.76 -18.39
CA ALA A 86 19.53 2.20 -18.60
C ALA A 86 20.94 2.80 -18.85
N PRO A 87 21.10 3.71 -19.84
CA PRO A 87 22.36 4.44 -20.03
C PRO A 87 22.68 5.33 -18.80
N GLY A 88 23.84 5.10 -18.19
CA GLY A 88 24.32 5.79 -17.00
C GLY A 88 25.46 5.02 -16.30
N GLU A 89 26.11 5.66 -15.33
CA GLU A 89 27.21 5.06 -14.56
C GLU A 89 26.74 3.95 -13.59
N TRP A 90 25.47 3.95 -13.18
CA TRP A 90 24.93 3.00 -12.18
C TRP A 90 23.79 2.16 -12.74
N VAL A 91 23.85 0.84 -12.52
CA VAL A 91 22.71 -0.06 -12.73
C VAL A 91 21.88 -0.11 -11.45
N ARG A 92 20.61 0.31 -11.56
CA ARG A 92 19.66 0.39 -10.46
C ARG A 92 18.55 -0.63 -10.69
N ALA A 93 18.59 -1.76 -9.97
CA ALA A 93 17.59 -2.82 -10.11
C ALA A 93 16.77 -3.02 -8.82
N VAL A 94 15.52 -3.46 -8.96
CA VAL A 94 14.56 -3.63 -7.86
C VAL A 94 13.65 -4.82 -8.08
N GLY A 95 13.05 -5.31 -6.99
CA GLY A 95 12.07 -6.39 -7.02
C GLY A 95 12.68 -7.79 -7.05
N TYR A 96 13.98 -7.93 -6.79
CA TYR A 96 14.67 -9.22 -6.86
C TYR A 96 14.11 -10.25 -5.87
N HIS A 97 14.19 -11.53 -6.24
CA HIS A 97 13.94 -12.68 -5.38
C HIS A 97 14.83 -13.86 -5.81
N GLU A 98 15.22 -14.71 -4.87
CA GLU A 98 16.14 -15.84 -5.10
C GLU A 98 15.62 -16.84 -6.13
N SER A 99 14.30 -16.93 -6.34
CA SER A 99 13.72 -17.77 -7.40
C SER A 99 14.11 -17.34 -8.82
N VAL A 100 14.66 -16.13 -8.99
CA VAL A 100 15.10 -15.61 -10.29
C VAL A 100 16.49 -16.11 -10.64
N ALA A 101 17.49 -15.87 -9.79
CA ALA A 101 18.89 -16.15 -10.10
C ALA A 101 19.69 -16.81 -8.94
N GLY A 102 19.02 -17.23 -7.87
CA GLY A 102 19.62 -17.83 -6.67
C GLY A 102 20.01 -16.79 -5.61
N LYS A 103 20.89 -17.15 -4.68
CA LYS A 103 21.44 -16.17 -3.72
C LYS A 103 22.37 -15.21 -4.46
N LEU A 104 22.20 -13.91 -4.25
CA LEU A 104 23.11 -12.88 -4.78
C LEU A 104 24.13 -12.47 -3.74
N ASP A 105 25.33 -12.14 -4.21
CA ASP A 105 26.41 -11.48 -3.49
C ASP A 105 27.22 -10.64 -4.49
N ARG A 106 28.25 -9.94 -4.02
CA ARG A 106 29.07 -9.07 -4.87
C ARG A 106 29.69 -9.83 -6.03
N TRP A 107 30.16 -11.05 -5.81
CA TRP A 107 30.88 -11.83 -6.82
C TRP A 107 29.95 -12.29 -7.94
N SER A 108 28.74 -12.71 -7.56
CA SER A 108 27.70 -13.07 -8.52
C SER A 108 27.30 -11.88 -9.41
N LEU A 109 27.30 -10.65 -8.86
CA LEU A 109 27.00 -9.44 -9.63
C LEU A 109 28.21 -8.98 -10.45
N ASP A 110 29.43 -9.11 -9.94
CA ASP A 110 30.67 -8.81 -10.67
C ASP A 110 30.79 -9.66 -11.94
N ALA A 111 30.38 -10.94 -11.88
CA ALA A 111 30.35 -11.82 -13.05
C ALA A 111 29.35 -11.38 -14.14
N VAL A 112 28.36 -10.56 -13.79
CA VAL A 112 27.31 -10.10 -14.71
C VAL A 112 27.63 -8.71 -15.27
N VAL A 113 28.04 -7.80 -14.40
CA VAL A 113 28.40 -6.40 -14.69
C VAL A 113 29.65 -6.02 -13.88
N PRO A 114 30.86 -6.24 -14.42
CA PRO A 114 32.11 -5.95 -13.69
C PRO A 114 32.51 -4.46 -13.76
N ASP A 115 32.14 -3.77 -14.84
CA ASP A 115 32.76 -2.49 -15.22
C ASP A 115 32.06 -1.25 -14.63
N ARG A 116 30.93 -1.44 -13.94
CA ARG A 116 30.19 -0.31 -13.35
C ARG A 116 29.42 -0.70 -12.08
N PRO A 117 29.18 0.26 -11.17
CA PRO A 117 28.38 0.05 -9.97
C PRO A 117 26.98 -0.54 -10.26
N VAL A 118 26.65 -1.62 -9.55
CA VAL A 118 25.32 -2.24 -9.56
C VAL A 118 24.76 -2.26 -8.14
N ARG A 119 23.50 -1.84 -8.00
CA ARG A 119 22.68 -2.14 -6.83
C ARG A 119 21.43 -2.89 -7.23
N VAL A 120 21.06 -3.88 -6.44
CA VAL A 120 19.81 -4.64 -6.57
C VAL A 120 19.06 -4.60 -5.24
N GLN A 121 17.80 -4.19 -5.24
CA GLN A 121 16.92 -4.32 -4.07
C GLN A 121 16.14 -5.63 -4.14
N HIS A 122 16.13 -6.38 -3.06
CA HIS A 122 15.20 -7.48 -2.85
C HIS A 122 13.76 -6.96 -2.76
N ARG A 123 12.79 -7.74 -3.21
CA ARG A 123 11.36 -7.37 -3.19
C ARG A 123 10.76 -7.16 -1.80
N THR A 124 11.44 -7.58 -0.74
CA THR A 124 11.04 -7.26 0.65
C THR A 124 11.37 -5.82 1.04
N GLY A 125 12.15 -5.11 0.23
CA GLY A 125 12.66 -3.78 0.55
C GLY A 125 13.84 -3.77 1.52
N ALA A 126 13.96 -4.78 2.38
CA ALA A 126 14.93 -4.83 3.48
C ALA A 126 16.35 -5.27 3.07
N MET A 127 16.51 -6.03 1.97
CA MET A 127 17.83 -6.55 1.55
C MET A 127 18.32 -5.84 0.29
N TRP A 128 19.59 -5.45 0.33
CA TRP A 128 20.32 -4.82 -0.77
C TRP A 128 21.51 -5.67 -1.19
N PHE A 129 21.77 -5.73 -2.49
CA PHE A 129 22.94 -6.39 -3.07
C PHE A 129 23.75 -5.40 -3.89
N LEU A 130 25.04 -5.31 -3.61
CA LEU A 130 26.01 -4.46 -4.30
C LEU A 130 27.11 -5.30 -4.94
N ASN A 131 27.54 -4.93 -6.14
CA ASN A 131 28.76 -5.47 -6.73
C ASN A 131 30.02 -4.77 -6.17
N SER A 132 31.21 -5.24 -6.52
CA SER A 132 32.46 -4.67 -6.02
C SER A 132 32.66 -3.21 -6.44
N ALA A 133 32.22 -2.83 -7.64
CA ALA A 133 32.29 -1.44 -8.11
C ALA A 133 31.39 -0.52 -7.27
N ALA A 134 30.16 -0.96 -6.93
CA ALA A 134 29.26 -0.21 -6.07
C ALA A 134 29.78 -0.09 -4.64
N LEU A 135 30.29 -1.20 -4.05
CA LEU A 135 30.91 -1.19 -2.73
C LEU A 135 32.02 -0.14 -2.63
N ARG A 136 32.95 -0.11 -3.60
CA ARG A 136 34.00 0.92 -3.68
C ARG A 136 33.41 2.32 -3.77
N ALA A 137 32.41 2.54 -4.61
CA ALA A 137 31.80 3.84 -4.81
C ALA A 137 31.09 4.38 -3.56
N VAL A 138 30.59 3.50 -2.69
CA VAL A 138 29.92 3.87 -1.43
C VAL A 138 30.83 3.75 -0.20
N GLY A 139 32.12 3.46 -0.38
CA GLY A 139 33.10 3.33 0.71
C GLY A 139 32.81 2.15 1.65
N LEU A 140 32.34 1.03 1.08
CA LEU A 140 32.03 -0.20 1.82
C LEU A 140 32.93 -1.35 1.38
N ASP A 141 33.12 -2.28 2.32
CA ASP A 141 33.70 -3.60 2.07
C ASP A 141 32.68 -4.69 2.47
N GLY A 142 33.01 -5.95 2.19
CA GLY A 142 32.17 -7.12 2.54
C GLY A 142 31.68 -7.88 1.32
N ASP A 143 30.71 -8.78 1.52
CA ASP A 143 30.17 -9.67 0.47
C ASP A 143 29.10 -9.01 -0.41
N GLY A 144 28.81 -7.72 -0.19
CA GLY A 144 27.82 -6.97 -0.95
C GLY A 144 26.38 -7.11 -0.46
N ARG A 145 26.10 -7.86 0.61
CA ARG A 145 24.75 -7.98 1.18
C ARG A 145 24.57 -7.01 2.34
N LEU A 146 23.54 -6.17 2.24
CA LEU A 146 23.25 -5.15 3.25
C LEU A 146 21.79 -5.25 3.68
N TRP A 147 21.56 -5.47 4.98
CA TRP A 147 20.23 -5.57 5.58
C TRP A 147 19.83 -4.26 6.23
N ARG A 148 18.70 -3.68 5.81
CA ARG A 148 18.10 -2.43 6.36
C ARG A 148 19.04 -1.23 6.37
N GLU A 149 19.97 -1.18 5.42
CA GLU A 149 20.93 -0.08 5.23
C GLU A 149 20.39 1.05 4.34
N ASP A 150 19.07 1.22 4.24
CA ASP A 150 18.42 2.23 3.38
C ASP A 150 18.91 3.66 3.69
N GLY A 151 19.10 3.98 4.98
CA GLY A 151 19.62 5.28 5.40
C GLY A 151 21.04 5.54 4.89
N ARG A 152 21.91 4.53 4.98
CA ARG A 152 23.29 4.60 4.50
C ARG A 152 23.35 4.70 2.98
N LEU A 153 22.59 3.87 2.27
CA LEU A 153 22.57 3.84 0.81
C LEU A 153 21.91 5.08 0.20
N ARG A 154 20.94 5.70 0.88
CA ARG A 154 20.24 6.92 0.40
C ARG A 154 21.20 8.05 0.05
N HIS A 155 22.28 8.21 0.81
CA HIS A 155 23.26 9.28 0.62
C HIS A 155 24.47 8.85 -0.20
N ALA A 156 24.74 7.55 -0.28
CA ALA A 156 25.93 7.02 -0.94
C ALA A 156 25.69 6.68 -2.43
N VAL A 157 24.44 6.44 -2.84
CA VAL A 157 24.09 6.08 -4.22
C VAL A 157 23.52 7.31 -4.95
N PRO A 158 23.84 7.53 -6.25
CA PRO A 158 23.24 8.61 -7.03
C PRO A 158 21.71 8.63 -6.95
N PRO A 159 21.11 9.82 -6.74
CA PRO A 159 19.66 9.95 -6.67
C PRO A 159 19.03 9.69 -8.05
N VAL A 160 17.75 9.32 -8.04
CA VAL A 160 16.93 9.24 -9.26
C VAL A 160 15.85 10.30 -9.24
N ARG A 161 15.51 10.82 -10.42
CA ARG A 161 14.35 11.69 -10.57
C ARG A 161 13.08 10.88 -10.36
N LEU A 162 12.25 11.31 -9.42
CA LEU A 162 10.95 10.70 -9.15
C LEU A 162 9.87 11.37 -10.00
N ASP A 163 9.18 10.59 -10.84
CA ASP A 163 8.00 11.05 -11.58
C ASP A 163 6.74 10.98 -10.71
N LEU A 164 6.67 11.85 -9.70
CA LEU A 164 5.54 11.89 -8.76
C LEU A 164 4.25 12.38 -9.44
N GLU A 165 4.34 13.35 -10.36
CA GLU A 165 3.17 13.81 -11.10
C GLU A 165 2.57 12.73 -12.01
N GLY A 166 3.42 11.97 -12.72
CA GLY A 166 2.96 10.84 -13.51
C GLY A 166 2.43 9.71 -12.64
N LEU A 167 3.04 9.46 -11.46
CA LEU A 167 2.48 8.54 -10.47
C LEU A 167 1.07 8.95 -10.03
N GLY A 168 0.88 10.23 -9.68
CA GLY A 168 -0.41 10.79 -9.31
C GLY A 168 -1.46 10.64 -10.43
N ARG A 169 -1.08 10.93 -11.69
CA ARG A 169 -1.97 10.74 -12.84
C ARG A 169 -2.35 9.28 -13.08
N ARG A 170 -1.38 8.35 -13.03
CA ARG A 170 -1.64 6.92 -13.24
C ARG A 170 -2.52 6.32 -12.16
N THR A 171 -2.31 6.70 -10.90
CA THR A 171 -3.13 6.23 -9.79
C THR A 171 -4.52 6.86 -9.74
N ALA A 172 -4.69 8.11 -10.22
CA ALA A 172 -6.01 8.72 -10.38
C ALA A 172 -6.91 7.91 -11.35
N LEU A 173 -6.33 7.31 -12.38
CA LEU A 173 -7.05 6.41 -13.31
C LEU A 173 -7.56 5.14 -12.62
N LEU A 174 -7.00 4.77 -11.46
CA LEU A 174 -7.47 3.65 -10.63
C LEU A 174 -8.58 4.08 -9.66
N GLY A 175 -9.01 5.35 -9.68
CA GLY A 175 -10.03 5.88 -8.76
C GLY A 175 -9.48 6.31 -7.41
N LEU A 176 -8.15 6.31 -7.22
CA LEU A 176 -7.49 6.73 -6.00
C LEU A 176 -7.51 8.25 -5.85
N THR A 177 -8.08 8.68 -4.73
CA THR A 177 -8.16 10.09 -4.30
C THR A 177 -7.31 10.37 -3.07
N GLY A 178 -6.75 9.35 -2.43
CA GLY A 178 -5.94 9.51 -1.24
C GLY A 178 -4.97 8.36 -1.00
N PHE A 179 -3.89 8.67 -0.28
CA PHE A 179 -2.86 7.72 0.13
C PHE A 179 -2.52 7.88 1.61
N THR A 180 -2.22 6.76 2.24
CA THR A 180 -1.45 6.69 3.48
C THR A 180 -0.06 6.15 3.13
N ASN A 181 0.92 7.04 3.10
CA ASN A 181 2.31 6.67 2.83
C ASN A 181 2.91 5.97 4.05
N ALA A 182 3.48 4.80 3.83
CA ALA A 182 3.94 3.86 4.85
C ALA A 182 5.47 3.75 4.94
N ASP A 183 6.21 4.63 4.27
CA ASP A 183 7.66 4.65 4.32
C ASP A 183 8.15 4.63 5.77
N PRO A 184 8.97 3.63 6.16
CA PRO A 184 9.26 3.37 7.57
C PRO A 184 10.12 4.46 8.21
N TYR A 185 10.93 5.13 7.39
CA TYR A 185 11.82 6.22 7.78
C TYR A 185 11.65 7.36 6.77
N PRO A 186 10.57 8.16 6.88
CA PRO A 186 10.31 9.23 5.93
C PRO A 186 11.44 10.28 6.04
N ALA A 187 12.00 10.67 4.89
CA ALA A 187 13.04 11.70 4.88
C ALA A 187 12.47 13.06 5.33
N PRO A 188 13.29 13.93 5.94
CA PRO A 188 12.88 15.30 6.21
C PRO A 188 12.32 15.98 4.96
N GLY A 189 11.14 16.60 5.08
CA GLY A 189 10.48 17.27 3.96
C GLY A 189 9.79 16.34 2.95
N LEU A 190 9.65 15.04 3.24
CA LEU A 190 8.95 14.09 2.36
C LEU A 190 7.50 14.53 2.08
N GLY A 191 6.75 14.99 3.09
CA GLY A 191 5.38 15.48 2.90
C GLY A 191 5.30 16.61 1.86
N ARG A 192 6.23 17.56 1.88
CA ARG A 192 6.34 18.63 0.87
C ARG A 192 6.74 18.10 -0.51
N THR A 193 7.57 17.06 -0.55
CA THR A 193 7.97 16.44 -1.82
C THR A 193 6.78 15.74 -2.48
N LEU A 194 5.98 15.04 -1.68
CA LEU A 194 4.80 14.30 -2.13
C LEU A 194 3.57 15.20 -2.34
N SER A 195 3.57 16.45 -1.87
CA SER A 195 2.42 17.38 -2.04
C SER A 195 2.16 17.80 -3.49
N VAL A 196 3.03 17.42 -4.42
CA VAL A 196 2.79 17.54 -5.87
C VAL A 196 1.74 16.55 -6.39
N LEU A 197 1.43 15.50 -5.61
CA LEU A 197 0.36 14.57 -5.94
C LEU A 197 -0.99 15.29 -5.87
N PRO A 198 -1.88 15.10 -6.86
CA PRO A 198 -3.21 15.68 -6.82
C PRO A 198 -4.14 15.01 -5.79
N GLN A 199 -3.76 13.86 -5.25
CA GLN A 199 -4.47 13.12 -4.21
C GLN A 199 -4.25 13.69 -2.80
N ARG A 200 -5.15 13.35 -1.87
CA ARG A 200 -4.94 13.52 -0.43
C ARG A 200 -3.78 12.66 0.06
N LEU A 201 -3.02 13.15 1.02
CA LEU A 201 -1.85 12.47 1.53
C LEU A 201 -1.82 12.52 3.06
N VAL A 202 -1.55 11.36 3.66
CA VAL A 202 -1.07 11.22 5.03
C VAL A 202 0.27 10.48 4.96
N VAL A 203 1.30 10.97 5.65
CA VAL A 203 2.61 10.30 5.73
C VAL A 203 2.80 9.78 7.15
N MET A 204 2.71 8.47 7.37
CA MET A 204 2.89 7.91 8.71
C MET A 204 4.26 8.28 9.29
N GLY A 205 4.29 8.63 10.57
CA GLY A 205 5.49 9.08 11.29
C GLY A 205 5.85 10.56 11.08
N VAL A 206 5.32 11.21 10.04
CA VAL A 206 5.28 12.68 9.94
C VAL A 206 3.94 13.19 10.46
N ASP A 207 2.87 12.54 9.98
CA ASP A 207 1.50 12.65 10.45
C ASP A 207 1.14 11.43 11.31
N SER A 208 -0.02 11.47 11.96
CA SER A 208 -0.58 10.34 12.69
C SER A 208 -1.08 9.24 11.74
N PRO A 209 -0.89 7.94 12.05
CA PRO A 209 -0.21 7.38 13.23
C PRO A 209 1.32 7.33 13.09
N VAL A 210 2.01 7.13 14.23
CA VAL A 210 3.45 6.86 14.26
C VAL A 210 3.72 5.45 13.73
N LYS A 211 4.50 5.34 12.65
CA LYS A 211 4.90 4.05 12.08
C LYS A 211 5.96 3.39 12.94
N MET A 212 5.74 2.11 13.29
CA MET A 212 6.72 1.28 13.97
C MET A 212 6.98 0.03 13.13
N VAL A 213 8.26 -0.33 12.98
CA VAL A 213 8.68 -1.51 12.23
C VAL A 213 9.31 -2.51 13.19
N LEU A 214 8.80 -3.73 13.16
CA LEU A 214 9.34 -4.86 13.90
C LEU A 214 10.07 -5.81 12.95
N ASP A 215 11.14 -6.42 13.45
CA ASP A 215 11.95 -7.40 12.75
C ASP A 215 12.20 -8.57 13.68
N ASP A 216 11.98 -9.81 13.20
CA ASP A 216 12.16 -11.00 14.05
C ASP A 216 13.57 -11.11 14.66
N PRO A 217 14.68 -10.84 13.93
CA PRO A 217 16.01 -10.94 14.51
C PRO A 217 16.32 -9.91 15.60
N THR A 218 15.56 -8.80 15.65
CA THR A 218 15.80 -7.68 16.58
C THR A 218 14.53 -7.30 17.31
N LEU A 219 13.65 -8.28 17.56
CA LEU A 219 12.34 -8.03 18.14
C LEU A 219 12.51 -7.55 19.60
N PRO A 220 11.93 -6.41 19.99
CA PRO A 220 12.05 -5.91 21.35
C PRO A 220 11.27 -6.78 22.33
N ALA A 221 11.62 -6.72 23.61
CA ALA A 221 10.74 -7.25 24.64
C ALA A 221 9.42 -6.45 24.65
N PRO A 222 8.27 -7.07 24.99
CA PRO A 222 6.99 -6.37 25.02
C PRO A 222 7.00 -5.09 25.86
N ALA A 223 7.66 -5.09 27.02
CA ALA A 223 7.77 -3.92 27.89
C ALA A 223 8.57 -2.77 27.26
N ASP A 224 9.62 -3.07 26.49
CA ASP A 224 10.41 -2.05 25.78
C ASP A 224 9.61 -1.42 24.64
N LEU A 225 8.83 -2.24 23.92
CA LEU A 225 7.89 -1.74 22.92
C LEU A 225 6.77 -0.91 23.58
N ALA A 226 6.23 -1.36 24.72
CA ALA A 226 5.23 -0.62 25.48
C ALA A 226 5.75 0.75 25.92
N ALA A 227 6.98 0.82 26.43
CA ALA A 227 7.63 2.09 26.77
C ALA A 227 7.79 2.99 25.54
N THR A 228 8.15 2.42 24.38
CA THR A 228 8.24 3.16 23.11
C THR A 228 6.88 3.72 22.66
N VAL A 229 5.82 2.92 22.77
CA VAL A 229 4.45 3.34 22.49
C VAL A 229 4.00 4.44 23.46
N ALA A 230 4.31 4.30 24.75
CA ALA A 230 3.96 5.28 25.78
C ALA A 230 4.58 6.67 25.49
N MET A 231 5.81 6.72 24.97
CA MET A 231 6.49 7.98 24.62
C MET A 231 5.79 8.79 23.54
N VAL A 232 5.02 8.15 22.64
CA VAL A 232 4.35 8.85 21.53
C VAL A 232 2.88 9.12 21.80
N ARG A 233 2.34 8.68 22.94
CA ARG A 233 0.96 8.99 23.33
C ARG A 233 0.73 10.50 23.46
N PRO A 234 -0.49 11.00 23.16
CA PRO A 234 -1.70 10.27 22.81
C PRO A 234 -1.79 9.88 21.32
N GLN A 235 -0.71 10.00 20.53
CA GLN A 235 -0.75 9.63 19.13
C GLN A 235 -0.93 8.11 18.98
N PRO A 236 -1.79 7.67 18.05
CA PRO A 236 -1.90 6.26 17.72
C PRO A 236 -0.65 5.77 16.98
N VAL A 237 -0.44 4.46 17.03
CA VAL A 237 0.67 3.77 16.36
C VAL A 237 0.18 2.84 15.25
N ALA A 238 1.00 2.70 14.21
CA ALA A 238 0.83 1.75 13.12
C ALA A 238 1.99 0.77 13.14
N VAL A 239 1.77 -0.45 13.64
CA VAL A 239 2.84 -1.43 13.87
C VAL A 239 2.88 -2.44 12.74
N HIS A 240 4.02 -2.56 12.07
CA HIS A 240 4.28 -3.62 11.09
C HIS A 240 4.33 -4.99 11.78
N CYS A 241 3.37 -5.87 11.46
CA CYS A 241 3.29 -7.22 12.01
C CYS A 241 3.06 -8.24 10.89
N VAL A 242 4.11 -8.99 10.53
CA VAL A 242 4.08 -10.02 9.50
C VAL A 242 4.25 -11.45 10.04
N THR A 243 4.64 -11.61 11.31
CA THR A 243 4.77 -12.92 11.95
C THR A 243 3.89 -13.05 13.19
N ARG A 244 3.60 -14.29 13.60
CA ARG A 244 2.87 -14.60 14.85
C ARG A 244 3.54 -13.93 16.05
N VAL A 245 4.86 -14.00 16.14
CA VAL A 245 5.62 -13.46 17.28
C VAL A 245 5.52 -11.93 17.33
N GLN A 246 5.68 -11.25 16.19
CA GLN A 246 5.50 -9.79 16.10
C GLN A 246 4.10 -9.35 16.54
N LEU A 247 3.06 -10.09 16.13
CA LEU A 247 1.70 -9.83 16.58
C LEU A 247 1.58 -9.94 18.09
N LEU A 248 2.06 -11.03 18.70
CA LEU A 248 1.95 -11.23 20.15
C LEU A 248 2.70 -10.15 20.94
N VAL A 249 3.92 -9.79 20.52
CA VAL A 249 4.67 -8.68 21.14
C VAL A 249 3.92 -7.37 21.02
N THR A 250 3.30 -7.10 19.86
CA THR A 250 2.49 -5.90 19.65
C THR A 250 1.25 -5.86 20.55
N LEU A 251 0.50 -6.96 20.65
CA LEU A 251 -0.71 -7.03 21.47
C LEU A 251 -0.39 -6.82 22.96
N LEU A 252 0.69 -7.46 23.45
CA LEU A 252 1.18 -7.25 24.81
C LEU A 252 1.58 -5.80 25.05
N ALA A 253 2.37 -5.23 24.14
CA ALA A 253 2.85 -3.85 24.28
C ALA A 253 1.73 -2.81 24.25
N LEU A 254 0.73 -2.98 23.38
CA LEU A 254 -0.42 -2.09 23.29
C LEU A 254 -1.36 -2.23 24.49
N GLU A 255 -1.54 -3.44 25.02
CA GLU A 255 -2.30 -3.67 26.24
C GLU A 255 -1.64 -2.99 27.45
N GLU A 256 -0.31 -3.11 27.58
CA GLU A 256 0.46 -2.47 28.65
C GLU A 256 0.49 -0.95 28.52
N ALA A 257 0.74 -0.41 27.33
CA ALA A 257 0.81 1.03 27.10
C ALA A 257 -0.56 1.73 27.12
N GLY A 258 -1.67 0.97 27.09
CA GLY A 258 -3.02 1.47 26.91
C GLY A 258 -3.33 1.75 25.43
N PRO A 259 -4.27 1.02 24.80
CA PRO A 259 -4.64 1.25 23.41
C PRO A 259 -5.41 2.56 23.27
N VAL A 260 -5.20 3.27 22.16
CA VAL A 260 -5.95 4.48 21.81
C VAL A 260 -6.64 4.33 20.46
N ALA A 261 -7.70 5.12 20.24
CA ALA A 261 -8.39 5.12 18.97
C ALA A 261 -7.44 5.49 17.82
N GLY A 262 -7.35 4.62 16.82
CA GLY A 262 -6.44 4.76 15.68
C GLY A 262 -5.22 3.85 15.72
N ASP A 263 -4.94 3.19 16.86
CA ASP A 263 -3.93 2.13 16.91
C ASP A 263 -4.28 1.02 15.91
N ARG A 264 -3.28 0.59 15.16
CA ARG A 264 -3.49 -0.38 14.09
C ARG A 264 -2.31 -1.30 13.84
N ILE A 265 -2.67 -2.49 13.39
CA ILE A 265 -1.75 -3.51 12.90
C ILE A 265 -1.65 -3.35 11.39
N GLU A 266 -0.43 -3.17 10.91
CA GLU A 266 -0.11 -3.14 9.49
C GLU A 266 0.27 -4.55 9.03
N HIS A 267 -0.23 -4.92 7.85
CA HIS A 267 -0.18 -6.26 7.27
C HIS A 267 -1.04 -7.28 8.01
N GLY A 268 -0.70 -7.58 9.27
CA GLY A 268 -1.34 -8.66 10.01
C GLY A 268 -1.24 -9.97 9.24
N SER A 269 -0.06 -10.28 8.69
CA SER A 269 0.10 -11.38 7.74
C SER A 269 -0.26 -12.71 8.39
N VAL A 270 0.19 -12.97 9.62
CA VAL A 270 -0.12 -14.18 10.39
C VAL A 270 -0.88 -13.77 11.65
N ILE A 271 -2.19 -14.05 11.70
CA ILE A 271 -3.04 -13.77 12.87
C ILE A 271 -3.66 -15.08 13.36
N PRO A 272 -3.21 -15.68 14.46
CA PRO A 272 -3.82 -16.89 15.01
C PRO A 272 -5.27 -16.64 15.47
N ALA A 273 -6.16 -17.64 15.34
CA ALA A 273 -7.59 -17.49 15.60
C ALA A 273 -7.90 -17.07 17.05
N GLU A 274 -7.13 -17.62 17.97
CA GLU A 274 -7.18 -17.35 19.40
C GLU A 274 -6.85 -15.88 19.75
N THR A 275 -6.22 -15.12 18.84
CA THR A 275 -5.87 -13.72 19.07
C THR A 275 -6.98 -12.75 18.65
N LEU A 276 -7.99 -13.19 17.88
CA LEU A 276 -9.08 -12.32 17.41
C LEU A 276 -9.85 -11.63 18.55
N PRO A 277 -10.24 -12.32 19.65
CA PRO A 277 -10.90 -11.67 20.78
C PRO A 277 -10.01 -10.60 21.45
N TRP A 278 -8.69 -10.79 21.45
CA TRP A 278 -7.74 -9.84 22.01
C TRP A 278 -7.63 -8.58 21.15
N ILE A 279 -7.44 -8.75 19.83
CA ILE A 279 -7.43 -7.64 18.86
C ILE A 279 -8.73 -6.83 18.97
N ARG A 280 -9.88 -7.51 19.05
CA ARG A 280 -11.19 -6.88 19.23
C ARG A 280 -11.28 -6.10 20.54
N ARG A 281 -10.85 -6.69 21.66
CA ARG A 281 -10.89 -6.07 22.99
C ARG A 281 -10.06 -4.78 23.02
N LEU A 282 -8.90 -4.78 22.37
CA LEU A 282 -8.03 -3.60 22.26
C LEU A 282 -8.56 -2.55 21.26
N GLY A 283 -9.61 -2.84 20.49
CA GLY A 283 -10.20 -1.90 19.53
C GLY A 283 -9.31 -1.60 18.33
N LEU A 284 -8.38 -2.51 17.99
CA LEU A 284 -7.40 -2.30 16.93
C LEU A 284 -8.04 -2.43 15.55
N THR A 285 -7.50 -1.66 14.59
CA THR A 285 -7.76 -1.87 13.16
C THR A 285 -6.64 -2.70 12.53
N VAL A 286 -6.96 -3.59 11.60
CA VAL A 286 -5.99 -4.29 10.77
C VAL A 286 -6.03 -3.69 9.36
N VAL A 287 -4.89 -3.18 8.88
CA VAL A 287 -4.69 -2.72 7.51
C VAL A 287 -3.86 -3.77 6.77
N THR A 288 -4.52 -4.61 5.97
CA THR A 288 -3.93 -5.82 5.40
C THR A 288 -3.71 -5.74 3.88
N GLN A 289 -3.11 -6.77 3.29
CA GLN A 289 -2.86 -6.91 1.86
C GLN A 289 -3.38 -8.26 1.36
N PRO A 290 -4.69 -8.36 1.06
CA PRO A 290 -5.33 -9.63 0.68
C PRO A 290 -4.73 -10.31 -0.56
N HIS A 291 -4.01 -9.56 -1.40
CA HIS A 291 -3.40 -10.05 -2.62
C HIS A 291 -2.10 -10.84 -2.41
N PHE A 292 -1.45 -10.70 -1.25
CA PHE A 292 -0.16 -11.36 -1.05
C PHE A 292 -0.23 -12.89 -1.11
N PRO A 293 -1.23 -13.59 -0.56
CA PRO A 293 -1.36 -15.03 -0.76
C PRO A 293 -1.44 -15.44 -2.23
N ALA A 294 -2.15 -14.68 -3.07
CA ALA A 294 -2.23 -14.95 -4.51
C ALA A 294 -0.87 -14.70 -5.21
N GLU A 295 -0.18 -13.61 -4.86
CA GLU A 295 1.11 -13.25 -5.47
C GLU A 295 2.29 -14.11 -4.95
N ARG A 296 2.20 -14.63 -3.73
CA ARG A 296 3.32 -15.22 -2.98
C ARG A 296 3.03 -16.63 -2.43
N GLY A 297 1.94 -17.26 -2.83
CA GLY A 297 1.49 -18.56 -2.26
C GLY A 297 2.57 -19.65 -2.25
N ARG A 298 3.36 -19.79 -3.33
CA ARG A 298 4.50 -20.74 -3.36
C ARG A 298 5.58 -20.43 -2.34
N GLN A 299 5.88 -19.16 -2.13
CA GLN A 299 6.85 -18.71 -1.13
C GLN A 299 6.32 -19.00 0.27
N TYR A 300 5.08 -18.62 0.56
CA TYR A 300 4.49 -18.89 1.87
C TYR A 300 4.43 -20.39 2.18
N ALA A 301 4.11 -21.23 1.19
CA ALA A 301 4.16 -22.68 1.37
C ALA A 301 5.58 -23.22 1.70
N ALA A 302 6.64 -22.54 1.25
CA ALA A 302 8.02 -22.94 1.49
C ALA A 302 8.61 -22.36 2.78
N GLU A 303 8.31 -21.11 3.11
CA GLU A 303 9.01 -20.33 4.14
C GLU A 303 8.21 -20.14 5.43
N VAL A 304 6.86 -20.15 5.35
CA VAL A 304 6.01 -20.00 6.54
C VAL A 304 5.87 -21.35 7.22
N HIS A 305 6.03 -21.35 8.54
CA HIS A 305 5.86 -22.54 9.37
C HIS A 305 4.48 -23.17 9.14
N ALA A 306 4.38 -24.50 9.13
CA ALA A 306 3.14 -25.20 8.78
C ALA A 306 1.95 -24.72 9.62
N ASP A 307 2.15 -24.58 10.93
CA ASP A 307 1.14 -24.11 11.89
C ASP A 307 0.71 -22.64 11.71
N ASP A 308 1.41 -21.87 10.88
CA ASP A 308 1.09 -20.47 10.59
C ASP A 308 0.39 -20.26 9.26
N ARG A 309 0.35 -21.28 8.38
CA ARG A 309 -0.17 -21.14 7.01
C ARG A 309 -1.67 -20.85 6.98
N ASP A 310 -2.43 -21.51 7.85
CA ASP A 310 -3.88 -21.29 7.97
C ASP A 310 -4.24 -19.95 8.65
N HIS A 311 -3.23 -19.19 9.08
CA HIS A 311 -3.38 -17.88 9.69
C HIS A 311 -3.05 -16.73 8.73
N LEU A 312 -2.69 -17.04 7.48
CA LEU A 312 -2.25 -16.06 6.50
C LEU A 312 -3.40 -15.17 5.98
N TYR A 313 -3.34 -13.87 6.27
CA TYR A 313 -4.21 -12.82 5.70
C TYR A 313 -5.71 -13.12 5.82
N ARG A 314 -6.15 -13.49 7.03
CA ARG A 314 -7.52 -13.96 7.35
C ARG A 314 -8.61 -12.88 7.35
N CYS A 315 -8.88 -12.35 6.16
CA CYS A 315 -9.77 -11.21 5.97
C CYS A 315 -11.20 -11.49 6.44
N ARG A 316 -11.78 -12.65 6.11
CA ARG A 316 -13.14 -12.99 6.49
C ARG A 316 -13.27 -13.19 7.99
N SER A 317 -12.36 -13.95 8.61
CA SER A 317 -12.37 -14.19 10.05
C SER A 317 -12.26 -12.90 10.85
N LEU A 318 -11.41 -11.95 10.42
CA LEU A 318 -11.31 -10.62 11.05
C LEU A 318 -12.63 -9.85 10.94
N ALA A 319 -13.23 -9.84 9.75
CA ALA A 319 -14.49 -9.15 9.50
C ALA A 319 -15.66 -9.74 10.31
N GLU A 320 -15.78 -11.07 10.38
CA GLU A 320 -16.80 -11.78 11.15
C GLU A 320 -16.62 -11.60 12.67
N ALA A 321 -15.38 -11.50 13.15
CA ALA A 321 -15.06 -11.12 14.52
C ALA A 321 -15.35 -9.62 14.81
N GLY A 322 -15.79 -8.85 13.81
CA GLY A 322 -16.09 -7.42 13.92
C GLY A 322 -14.87 -6.55 14.24
N ILE A 323 -13.67 -7.02 13.86
CA ILE A 323 -12.43 -6.24 13.93
C ILE A 323 -12.42 -5.26 12.76
N GLY A 324 -11.94 -4.03 12.99
CA GLY A 324 -11.81 -3.06 11.91
C GLY A 324 -10.86 -3.57 10.84
N LEU A 325 -11.31 -3.65 9.59
CA LEU A 325 -10.51 -4.15 8.48
C LEU A 325 -10.46 -3.12 7.33
N ALA A 326 -9.26 -2.85 6.85
CA ALA A 326 -8.99 -2.05 5.66
C ALA A 326 -7.85 -2.69 4.86
N ALA A 327 -7.59 -2.19 3.66
CA ALA A 327 -6.50 -2.69 2.82
C ALA A 327 -5.61 -1.58 2.29
N GLY A 328 -4.36 -1.96 2.03
CA GLY A 328 -3.45 -1.20 1.19
C GLY A 328 -2.86 -2.08 0.10
N THR A 329 -2.18 -1.44 -0.84
CA THR A 329 -1.46 -2.15 -1.92
C THR A 329 -0.09 -2.63 -1.48
N ASP A 330 0.51 -1.95 -0.50
CA ASP A 330 1.92 -2.09 -0.13
C ASP A 330 2.85 -1.93 -1.36
N ALA A 331 2.40 -1.20 -2.37
CA ALA A 331 3.19 -0.97 -3.58
C ALA A 331 4.44 -0.15 -3.23
N PRO A 332 5.61 -0.48 -3.81
CA PRO A 332 5.82 -1.39 -4.95
C PRO A 332 6.07 -2.86 -4.56
N TYR A 333 5.93 -3.24 -3.29
CA TYR A 333 6.18 -4.61 -2.83
C TYR A 333 5.03 -5.56 -3.18
N GLY A 334 3.81 -5.02 -3.29
CA GLY A 334 2.67 -5.64 -3.96
C GLY A 334 2.27 -4.93 -5.27
N THR A 335 1.19 -5.41 -5.89
CA THR A 335 0.55 -4.69 -7.01
C THR A 335 0.13 -3.28 -6.61
N HIS A 336 0.27 -2.29 -7.49
CA HIS A 336 -0.22 -0.92 -7.26
C HIS A 336 -1.70 -0.73 -7.64
N ASP A 337 -2.36 -1.77 -8.15
CA ASP A 337 -3.78 -1.74 -8.53
C ASP A 337 -4.68 -2.15 -7.36
N PRO A 338 -5.43 -1.22 -6.72
CA PRO A 338 -6.34 -1.58 -5.62
C PRO A 338 -7.46 -2.50 -6.08
N TRP A 339 -7.84 -2.49 -7.36
CA TRP A 339 -8.86 -3.39 -7.89
C TRP A 339 -8.35 -4.83 -7.98
N ALA A 340 -7.06 -5.03 -8.31
CA ALA A 340 -6.41 -6.34 -8.19
C ALA A 340 -6.40 -6.83 -6.74
N VAL A 341 -6.18 -5.93 -5.78
CA VAL A 341 -6.28 -6.27 -4.35
C VAL A 341 -7.68 -6.70 -3.96
N MET A 342 -8.71 -6.01 -4.46
CA MET A 342 -10.11 -6.38 -4.23
C MET A 342 -10.44 -7.75 -4.84
N ARG A 343 -10.03 -8.01 -6.09
CA ARG A 343 -10.24 -9.31 -6.75
C ARG A 343 -9.59 -10.44 -5.94
N ALA A 344 -8.34 -10.27 -5.53
CA ALA A 344 -7.66 -11.28 -4.73
C ALA A 344 -8.27 -11.48 -3.33
N ALA A 345 -8.98 -10.48 -2.79
CA ALA A 345 -9.74 -10.64 -1.55
C ALA A 345 -11.04 -11.44 -1.72
N VAL A 346 -11.60 -11.47 -2.93
CA VAL A 346 -12.83 -12.20 -3.28
C VAL A 346 -12.53 -13.64 -3.72
N ASP A 347 -11.42 -13.83 -4.44
CA ASP A 347 -11.06 -15.10 -5.09
C ASP A 347 -9.86 -15.76 -4.40
N ARG A 348 -9.90 -15.92 -3.07
CA ARG A 348 -8.82 -16.59 -2.32
C ARG A 348 -8.90 -18.11 -2.39
N GLY A 349 -10.12 -18.66 -2.32
CA GLY A 349 -10.35 -20.11 -2.37
C GLY A 349 -9.85 -20.88 -1.15
N ASP A 350 -9.52 -20.18 -0.05
CA ASP A 350 -9.02 -20.74 1.21
C ASP A 350 -9.97 -20.52 2.39
N GLY A 351 -11.20 -20.06 2.13
CA GLY A 351 -12.22 -19.80 3.14
C GLY A 351 -12.14 -18.41 3.76
N GLU A 352 -11.12 -17.61 3.44
CA GLU A 352 -10.96 -16.23 3.91
C GLU A 352 -11.50 -15.18 2.91
N ASP A 353 -12.29 -15.64 1.95
CA ASP A 353 -12.92 -14.85 0.89
C ASP A 353 -13.89 -13.78 1.46
N LEU A 354 -13.81 -12.57 0.91
CA LEU A 354 -14.76 -11.50 1.16
C LEU A 354 -15.81 -11.41 0.05
N SER A 355 -17.00 -10.88 0.36
CA SER A 355 -17.92 -10.45 -0.70
C SER A 355 -17.31 -9.29 -1.51
N PRO A 356 -17.64 -9.13 -2.81
CA PRO A 356 -17.15 -8.01 -3.62
C PRO A 356 -17.41 -6.64 -2.98
N ARG A 357 -18.59 -6.47 -2.37
CA ARG A 357 -18.93 -5.22 -1.65
C ARG A 357 -18.07 -5.01 -0.41
N ALA A 358 -17.72 -6.07 0.33
CA ALA A 358 -16.80 -5.97 1.45
C ALA A 358 -15.38 -5.64 0.99
N ALA A 359 -14.90 -6.27 -0.09
CA ALA A 359 -13.60 -5.97 -0.70
C ALA A 359 -13.49 -4.51 -1.14
N LEU A 360 -14.50 -3.96 -1.83
CA LEU A 360 -14.52 -2.54 -2.19
C LEU A 360 -14.44 -1.62 -0.97
N ARG A 361 -15.16 -1.96 0.12
CA ARG A 361 -15.19 -1.14 1.36
C ARG A 361 -13.83 -1.04 2.04
N LEU A 362 -12.90 -1.96 1.81
CA LEU A 362 -11.54 -1.91 2.36
C LEU A 362 -10.77 -0.64 1.97
N PHE A 363 -11.16 0.03 0.87
CA PHE A 363 -10.53 1.22 0.32
C PHE A 363 -11.40 2.49 0.44
N LEU A 364 -12.55 2.43 1.12
CA LEU A 364 -13.48 3.57 1.23
C LEU A 364 -13.35 4.34 2.54
N GLY A 365 -12.42 3.95 3.42
CA GLY A 365 -12.15 4.63 4.69
C GLY A 365 -11.52 6.02 4.50
N THR A 366 -11.32 6.71 5.61
CA THR A 366 -10.40 7.87 5.70
C THR A 366 -9.07 7.41 6.31
N PRO A 367 -7.97 8.17 6.19
CA PRO A 367 -6.70 7.83 6.84
C PRO A 367 -6.82 7.55 8.35
N GLU A 368 -7.67 8.32 9.05
CA GLU A 368 -7.86 8.26 10.50
C GLU A 368 -8.80 7.14 10.93
N ARG A 369 -9.70 6.72 10.03
CA ARG A 369 -10.66 5.62 10.27
C ARG A 369 -10.73 4.71 9.05
N PRO A 370 -9.66 3.95 8.76
CA PRO A 370 -9.53 3.21 7.51
C PRO A 370 -10.60 2.11 7.38
N ALA A 371 -11.01 1.47 8.49
CA ALA A 371 -12.06 0.44 8.47
C ALA A 371 -13.50 0.98 8.32
N ARG A 372 -13.70 2.30 8.37
CA ARG A 372 -15.04 2.91 8.31
C ARG A 372 -15.27 3.55 6.96
N ALA A 373 -15.87 2.78 6.05
CA ALA A 373 -16.27 3.26 4.73
C ALA A 373 -17.08 4.58 4.81
N ARG A 374 -16.65 5.57 4.02
CA ARG A 374 -17.35 6.84 3.82
C ARG A 374 -18.69 6.60 3.12
N ARG A 375 -19.59 7.55 3.30
CA ARG A 375 -20.84 7.69 2.54
C ARG A 375 -20.86 9.07 1.90
N LEU A 376 -21.48 9.18 0.73
CA LEU A 376 -21.70 10.48 0.09
C LEU A 376 -22.90 11.17 0.76
N THR A 377 -22.65 12.25 1.48
CA THR A 377 -23.67 13.03 2.18
C THR A 377 -23.45 14.51 1.96
N VAL A 378 -24.51 15.31 2.02
CA VAL A 378 -24.36 16.78 2.04
C VAL A 378 -23.42 17.17 3.19
N GLY A 379 -22.47 18.04 2.89
CA GLY A 379 -21.42 18.47 3.79
C GLY A 379 -20.15 17.62 3.76
N SER A 380 -20.10 16.46 3.11
CA SER A 380 -18.83 15.69 2.99
C SER A 380 -17.89 16.32 1.93
N PRO A 381 -16.56 16.14 2.04
CA PRO A 381 -15.64 16.48 0.96
C PRO A 381 -16.03 15.77 -0.35
N ALA A 382 -15.89 16.46 -1.48
CA ALA A 382 -16.11 15.90 -2.81
C ALA A 382 -14.84 15.20 -3.35
N ASP A 383 -14.31 14.27 -2.57
CA ASP A 383 -13.28 13.33 -3.00
C ASP A 383 -13.99 12.08 -3.55
N LEU A 384 -14.11 11.98 -4.87
CA LEU A 384 -15.09 11.12 -5.55
C LEU A 384 -14.44 10.22 -6.61
N CYS A 385 -14.99 9.03 -6.81
CA CYS A 385 -14.69 8.15 -7.94
C CYS A 385 -15.99 7.90 -8.73
N LEU A 386 -16.03 8.38 -9.97
CA LEU A 386 -17.12 8.13 -10.91
C LEU A 386 -16.76 6.92 -11.78
N LEU A 387 -17.69 5.98 -11.88
CA LEU A 387 -17.57 4.79 -12.72
C LEU A 387 -18.30 4.97 -14.05
N HIS A 388 -17.93 4.15 -15.03
CA HIS A 388 -18.61 4.02 -16.31
C HIS A 388 -19.94 3.24 -16.20
N VAL A 389 -20.04 2.36 -15.20
CA VAL A 389 -21.14 1.42 -15.02
C VAL A 389 -21.79 1.57 -13.64
N PRO A 390 -23.03 1.09 -13.46
CA PRO A 390 -23.66 0.96 -12.14
C PRO A 390 -22.82 0.12 -11.17
N LEU A 391 -23.05 0.29 -9.86
CA LEU A 391 -22.25 -0.36 -8.83
C LEU A 391 -22.33 -1.88 -8.92
N ARG A 392 -23.50 -2.42 -9.29
CA ARG A 392 -23.67 -3.88 -9.46
C ARG A 392 -22.66 -4.46 -10.44
N GLU A 393 -22.57 -3.89 -11.64
CA GLU A 393 -21.66 -4.36 -12.68
C GLU A 393 -20.19 -4.17 -12.27
N ALA A 394 -19.87 -3.04 -11.61
CA ALA A 394 -18.53 -2.81 -11.09
C ALA A 394 -18.11 -3.85 -10.03
N LEU A 395 -19.06 -4.31 -9.20
CA LEU A 395 -18.82 -5.37 -8.21
C LEU A 395 -18.70 -6.76 -8.82
N ASP A 396 -19.28 -7.00 -9.99
CA ASP A 396 -19.16 -8.28 -10.71
C ASP A 396 -17.76 -8.45 -11.34
N VAL A 397 -17.10 -7.35 -11.72
CA VAL A 397 -15.78 -7.39 -12.40
C VAL A 397 -14.60 -6.93 -11.56
N LEU A 398 -14.82 -6.01 -10.60
CA LEU A 398 -13.80 -5.37 -9.77
C LEU A 398 -12.55 -4.98 -10.57
N SER A 399 -12.70 -4.12 -11.59
CA SER A 399 -11.63 -3.72 -12.50
C SER A 399 -11.45 -2.21 -12.55
N ALA A 400 -10.21 -1.75 -12.67
CA ALA A 400 -9.91 -0.33 -12.88
C ALA A 400 -10.51 0.22 -14.19
N GLU A 401 -10.80 -0.64 -15.17
CA GLU A 401 -11.40 -0.24 -16.45
C GLU A 401 -12.80 0.38 -16.29
N VAL A 402 -13.49 0.10 -15.19
CA VAL A 402 -14.78 0.73 -14.90
C VAL A 402 -14.62 2.15 -14.36
N VAL A 403 -13.42 2.61 -14.00
CA VAL A 403 -13.19 3.96 -13.50
C VAL A 403 -13.22 4.96 -14.65
N ARG A 404 -14.13 5.93 -14.55
CA ARG A 404 -14.29 6.99 -15.53
C ARG A 404 -13.53 8.25 -15.15
N ALA A 405 -13.62 8.65 -13.88
CA ALA A 405 -12.98 9.87 -13.39
C ALA A 405 -12.84 9.86 -11.87
N ALA A 406 -11.71 10.36 -11.39
CA ALA A 406 -11.50 10.70 -9.98
C ALA A 406 -11.48 12.22 -9.76
N TYR A 407 -11.97 12.64 -8.59
CA TYR A 407 -12.06 14.03 -8.17
C TYR A 407 -11.53 14.20 -6.75
N VAL A 408 -10.83 15.31 -6.48
CA VAL A 408 -10.40 15.72 -5.13
C VAL A 408 -10.90 17.13 -4.89
N GLY A 409 -11.70 17.32 -3.84
CA GLY A 409 -12.38 18.60 -3.56
C GLY A 409 -13.22 19.10 -4.73
N GLY A 410 -13.84 18.19 -5.50
CA GLY A 410 -14.62 18.53 -6.69
C GLY A 410 -13.82 18.89 -7.94
N ARG A 411 -12.48 18.94 -7.87
CA ARG A 411 -11.63 19.09 -9.05
C ARG A 411 -11.29 17.72 -9.63
N ARG A 412 -11.48 17.55 -10.94
CA ARG A 412 -11.05 16.34 -11.64
C ARG A 412 -9.52 16.22 -11.58
N ILE A 413 -9.03 15.05 -11.18
CA ILE A 413 -7.60 14.72 -11.09
C ILE A 413 -7.16 13.65 -12.08
N THR A 414 -8.12 12.96 -12.70
CA THR A 414 -7.87 12.12 -13.87
C THR A 414 -7.53 13.00 -15.08
N PRO A 415 -6.58 12.58 -15.92
CA PRO A 415 -6.20 13.32 -17.13
C PRO A 415 -7.34 13.46 -18.14
#